data_AF-A0A5D4TCJ9-F1
#
_entry.id   AF-A0A5D4TCJ9-F1
#
_cell.length_a   1.000
_cell.length_b   1.000
_cell.length_c   1.000
_cell.angle_alpha   90.00
_cell.angle_beta   90.00
_cell.angle_gamma   90.00
#
_symmetry.space_group_name_H-M   'P 1'
#
loop_
_entity.id
_entity.type
_entity.pdbx_description
1 polymer ?
#
loop_
_entity_poly.entity_id
_entity_poly.type
_entity_poly.pdbx_seq_one_letter_code
_entity_poly.pdbx_strand_id
1 'polypeptide(L)'
;MQQQQPQQNTTQQTGYYPQPPSVVTTKDSLYFADMLSWNLLAMKKAHFFASQCQDQDVVNAIEKAGQMHQRHYQKILTHLQGQTQMQQQQPLQ
;
A
#
# COMPACT_ATOMS: atom_id res chain seq x y z
N MET A 1 41.36 41.06 -26.11
CA MET A 1 41.08 39.62 -26.26
C MET A 1 40.72 39.04 -24.91
N GLN A 2 39.84 38.04 -24.93
CA GLN A 2 39.32 37.24 -23.81
C GLN A 2 38.10 37.81 -23.07
N GLN A 3 36.94 37.44 -23.59
CA GLN A 3 35.61 37.61 -23.00
C GLN A 3 35.25 36.29 -22.30
N GLN A 4 35.03 36.32 -20.98
CA GLN A 4 34.61 35.17 -20.18
C GLN A 4 33.12 34.87 -20.41
N GLN A 5 32.80 33.61 -20.70
CA GLN A 5 31.43 33.08 -20.72
C GLN A 5 30.99 32.72 -19.29
N PRO A 6 29.76 33.05 -18.86
CA PRO A 6 29.20 32.55 -17.61
C PRO A 6 28.70 31.11 -17.78
N GLN A 7 29.14 30.25 -16.87
CA GLN A 7 28.76 28.85 -16.73
C GLN A 7 27.34 28.73 -16.18
N GLN A 8 26.45 28.12 -16.95
CA GLN A 8 25.04 27.94 -16.59
C GLN A 8 24.91 26.79 -15.58
N ASN A 9 24.58 27.15 -14.35
CA ASN A 9 24.43 26.23 -13.21
C ASN A 9 23.04 25.57 -13.30
N THR A 10 22.97 24.33 -13.78
CA THR A 10 21.75 23.51 -13.75
C THR A 10 21.53 22.96 -12.34
N THR A 11 20.85 23.74 -11.51
CA THR A 11 20.36 23.29 -10.21
C THR A 11 19.22 22.29 -10.43
N GLN A 12 19.50 21.00 -10.28
CA GLN A 12 18.49 19.95 -10.22
C GLN A 12 17.60 20.20 -9.00
N GLN A 13 16.43 20.80 -9.22
CA GLN A 13 15.37 20.81 -8.24
C GLN A 13 14.78 19.40 -8.16
N THR A 14 15.13 18.69 -7.10
CA THR A 14 14.44 17.48 -6.66
C THR A 14 12.98 17.83 -6.39
N GLY A 15 12.10 17.52 -7.34
CA GLY A 15 10.69 17.82 -7.28
C GLY A 15 10.03 17.17 -6.06
N TYR A 16 9.44 17.99 -5.19
CA TYR A 16 8.49 17.54 -4.20
C TYR A 16 7.21 17.12 -4.93
N TYR A 17 6.88 15.83 -4.90
CA TYR A 17 5.64 15.32 -5.47
C TYR A 17 4.56 15.30 -4.38
N PRO A 18 3.56 16.20 -4.44
CA PRO A 18 2.53 16.31 -3.39
C PRO A 18 1.56 15.13 -3.37
N GLN A 19 1.52 14.32 -4.43
CA GLN A 19 0.62 13.18 -4.55
C GLN A 19 1.27 12.05 -5.37
N PRO A 20 1.03 10.78 -5.00
CA PRO A 20 1.58 9.65 -5.71
C PRO A 20 1.03 9.57 -7.16
N PRO A 21 1.81 9.06 -8.12
CA PRO A 21 1.34 8.81 -9.48
C PRO A 21 0.09 7.90 -9.50
N SER A 22 -0.81 8.13 -10.45
CA SER A 22 -2.05 7.35 -10.60
C SER A 22 -1.84 5.96 -11.21
N VAL A 23 -0.61 5.61 -11.56
CA VAL A 23 -0.25 4.32 -12.17
C VAL A 23 0.17 3.32 -11.10
N VAL A 24 -0.35 2.10 -11.19
CA VAL A 24 0.13 0.95 -10.41
C VAL A 24 1.15 0.20 -11.26
N THR A 25 2.39 0.13 -10.78
CA THR A 25 3.44 -0.63 -11.45
C THR A 25 3.36 -2.12 -11.09
N THR A 26 4.09 -2.96 -11.83
CA THR A 26 4.24 -4.39 -11.47
C THR A 26 4.77 -4.57 -10.06
N LYS A 27 5.70 -3.71 -9.62
CA LYS A 27 6.26 -3.76 -8.26
C LYS A 27 5.20 -3.48 -7.21
N ASP A 28 4.34 -2.49 -7.45
CA ASP A 28 3.23 -2.16 -6.55
C ASP A 28 2.23 -3.32 -6.47
N SER A 29 1.89 -3.94 -7.60
CA SER A 29 1.02 -5.12 -7.65
C SER A 29 1.57 -6.29 -6.83
N LEU A 30 2.89 -6.52 -6.87
CA LEU A 30 3.54 -7.55 -6.05
C LEU A 30 3.44 -7.22 -4.56
N TYR A 31 3.69 -5.97 -4.18
CA TYR A 31 3.50 -5.54 -2.78
C TYR A 31 2.06 -5.68 -2.31
N PHE A 32 1.06 -5.38 -3.15
CA PHE A 32 -0.34 -5.61 -2.80
C PHE A 32 -0.65 -7.09 -2.61
N ALA A 33 -0.13 -7.97 -3.46
CA ALA A 33 -0.28 -9.42 -3.32
C ALA A 33 0.32 -9.93 -1.99
N ASP A 34 1.51 -9.43 -1.62
CA ASP A 34 2.15 -9.75 -0.34
C ASP A 34 1.30 -9.25 0.84
N MET A 35 0.85 -7.99 0.80
CA MET A 35 0.02 -7.40 1.87
C MET A 35 -1.30 -8.17 2.06
N LEU A 36 -1.95 -8.58 0.96
CA LEU A 36 -3.16 -9.42 1.02
C LEU A 36 -2.85 -10.77 1.66
N SER A 37 -1.76 -11.42 1.24
CA SER A 37 -1.34 -12.72 1.76
C SER A 37 -1.01 -12.66 3.24
N TRP A 38 -0.29 -11.64 3.68
CA TRP A 38 0.08 -11.45 5.08
C TRP A 38 -1.13 -11.18 5.97
N ASN A 39 -2.07 -10.32 5.56
CA ASN A 39 -3.27 -10.06 6.36
C ASN A 39 -4.19 -11.28 6.46
N LEU A 40 -4.37 -12.03 5.35
CA LEU A 40 -5.14 -13.28 5.34
C LEU A 40 -4.53 -14.33 6.26
N LEU A 41 -3.21 -14.51 6.20
CA LEU A 41 -2.50 -15.45 7.07
C LEU A 41 -2.58 -15.02 8.54
N ALA A 42 -2.37 -13.73 8.81
CA ALA A 42 -2.39 -13.20 10.17
C ALA A 42 -3.77 -13.37 10.83
N MET A 43 -4.88 -13.05 10.14
CA MET A 43 -6.21 -13.22 10.72
C MET A 43 -6.55 -14.70 10.99
N LYS A 44 -6.15 -15.61 10.09
CA LYS A 44 -6.33 -17.06 10.29
C LYS A 44 -5.53 -17.57 11.50
N LYS A 45 -4.27 -17.16 11.61
CA LYS A 45 -3.41 -17.56 12.74
C LYS A 45 -3.90 -16.96 14.06
N ALA A 46 -4.34 -15.71 14.06
CA ALA A 46 -4.92 -15.07 15.23
C ALA A 46 -6.11 -15.88 15.74
N HIS A 47 -7.08 -16.16 14.88
CA HIS A 47 -8.25 -16.96 15.26
C HIS A 47 -7.86 -18.37 15.75
N PHE A 48 -6.92 -19.03 15.07
CA PHE A 48 -6.40 -20.33 15.51
C PHE A 48 -5.77 -20.27 16.90
N PHE A 49 -4.93 -19.28 17.19
CA PHE A 49 -4.26 -19.18 18.50
C PHE A 49 -5.19 -18.72 19.61
N ALA A 50 -6.15 -17.84 19.31
CA ALA A 50 -7.19 -17.48 20.27
C ALA A 50 -7.94 -18.73 20.77
N SER A 51 -8.21 -19.71 19.88
CA SER A 51 -8.86 -20.97 20.26
C SER A 51 -8.00 -21.90 21.13
N GLN A 52 -6.70 -21.61 21.30
CA GLN A 52 -5.78 -22.40 22.13
C GLN A 52 -5.51 -21.72 23.49
N CYS A 53 -6.00 -20.50 23.70
CA CYS A 53 -5.80 -19.74 24.93
C CYS A 53 -6.94 -20.00 25.93
N GLN A 54 -6.61 -19.95 27.22
CA GLN A 54 -7.55 -20.10 28.33
C GLN A 54 -7.84 -18.76 29.01
N ASP A 55 -6.85 -17.87 29.04
CA ASP A 55 -6.99 -16.52 29.56
C ASP A 55 -7.85 -15.68 28.61
N GLN A 56 -8.98 -15.18 29.12
CA GLN A 56 -9.95 -14.46 28.33
C GLN A 56 -9.42 -13.12 27.80
N ASP A 57 -8.54 -12.43 28.54
CA ASP A 57 -7.95 -11.17 28.08
C ASP A 57 -6.98 -11.41 26.93
N VAL A 58 -6.22 -12.51 26.98
CA VAL A 58 -5.36 -12.95 25.87
C VAL A 58 -6.19 -13.31 24.63
N VAL A 59 -7.27 -14.10 24.80
CA VAL A 59 -8.20 -14.44 23.71
C VAL A 59 -8.72 -13.17 23.04
N ASN A 60 -9.24 -12.23 23.84
CA ASN A 60 -9.82 -10.98 23.36
C ASN A 60 -8.79 -10.11 22.61
N ALA A 61 -7.55 -10.05 23.12
CA ALA A 61 -6.48 -9.30 22.48
C ALA A 61 -6.10 -9.89 21.11
N ILE A 62 -5.99 -11.23 21.02
CA ILE A 62 -5.67 -11.92 19.77
C ILE A 62 -6.81 -11.77 18.75
N GLU A 63 -8.06 -11.95 19.16
CA GLU A 63 -9.23 -11.77 18.29
C GLU A 63 -9.32 -10.34 17.75
N LYS A 64 -9.05 -9.33 18.60
CA LYS A 64 -8.98 -7.93 18.16
C LYS A 64 -7.90 -7.71 17.11
N ALA A 65 -6.73 -8.34 17.25
CA ALA A 65 -5.68 -8.30 16.22
C ALA A 65 -6.13 -8.99 14.93
N GLY A 66 -6.81 -10.13 15.02
CA GLY A 66 -7.40 -10.82 13.86
C GLY A 66 -8.40 -9.96 13.09
N GLN A 67 -9.32 -9.30 13.79
CA GLN A 67 -10.29 -8.37 13.21
C GLN A 67 -9.63 -7.16 12.55
N MET A 68 -8.55 -6.63 13.13
CA MET A 68 -7.76 -5.56 12.53
C MET A 68 -7.17 -6.01 11.17
N HIS A 69 -6.56 -7.20 11.11
CA HIS A 69 -6.02 -7.74 9.86
C HIS A 69 -7.09 -8.00 8.81
N GLN A 70 -8.28 -8.48 9.21
CA GLN A 70 -9.42 -8.63 8.30
C GLN A 70 -9.84 -7.27 7.69
N ARG A 71 -9.93 -6.22 8.51
CA ARG A 71 -10.26 -4.87 8.04
C ARG A 71 -9.22 -4.34 7.06
N HIS A 72 -7.93 -4.57 7.32
CA HIS A 72 -6.86 -4.17 6.41
C HIS A 72 -6.93 -4.90 5.07
N TYR A 73 -7.15 -6.22 5.10
CA TYR A 73 -7.35 -7.02 3.88
C TYR A 73 -8.50 -6.46 3.03
N GLN A 74 -9.67 -6.24 3.65
CA GLN A 74 -10.84 -5.72 2.94
C GLN A 74 -10.60 -4.31 2.37
N LYS A 75 -9.87 -3.46 3.09
CA LYS A 75 -9.53 -2.12 2.63
C LYS A 75 -8.66 -2.17 1.36
N ILE A 76 -7.62 -2.99 1.36
CA ILE A 76 -6.74 -3.16 0.18
C ILE A 76 -7.57 -3.70 -0.99
N LEU A 77 -8.36 -4.74 -0.77
CA LEU A 77 -9.20 -5.35 -1.80
C LEU A 77 -10.16 -4.33 -2.44
N THR A 78 -10.78 -3.47 -1.61
CA THR A 78 -11.70 -2.42 -2.08
C THR A 78 -10.97 -1.41 -2.98
N HIS A 79 -9.76 -1.00 -2.63
CA HIS A 79 -8.96 -0.09 -3.46
C HIS A 79 -8.57 -0.72 -4.81
N LEU A 80 -8.21 -2.00 -4.82
CA LEU A 80 -7.84 -2.71 -6.05
C LEU A 80 -9.04 -2.90 -6.99
N GLN A 81 -10.21 -3.24 -6.45
CA GLN A 81 -11.44 -3.38 -7.24
C GLN A 81 -11.96 -2.03 -7.76
N GLY A 82 -11.79 -0.95 -6.98
CA GLY A 82 -12.16 0.40 -7.40
C GLY A 82 -11.28 0.96 -8.53
N GLN A 83 -10.00 0.58 -8.59
CA GLN A 83 -9.08 0.99 -9.66
C GLN A 83 -9.48 0.43 -11.03
N THR A 84 -10.10 -0.75 -11.10
CA THR A 84 -10.55 -1.34 -12.37
C THR A 84 -11.56 -0.45 -13.11
N GLN A 85 -12.33 0.38 -12.40
CA GLN A 85 -13.33 1.25 -13.04
C GLN A 85 -12.75 2.57 -13.57
N MET A 86 -11.67 3.10 -12.98
CA MET A 86 -11.10 4.40 -13.41
C MET A 86 -10.19 4.32 -14.63
N GLN A 87 -9.71 3.14 -15.03
CA GLN A 87 -8.80 3.01 -16.18
C GLN A 87 -9.48 3.16 -17.55
N GLN A 88 -10.80 3.39 -17.61
CA GLN A 88 -11.56 3.47 -18.86
C GLN A 88 -11.89 4.90 -19.32
N GLN A 89 -11.35 5.94 -18.65
CA GLN A 89 -11.55 7.34 -19.04
C GLN A 89 -10.22 8.11 -19.06
N GLN A 90 -9.39 7.86 -20.06
CA GLN A 90 -8.43 8.86 -20.54
C GLN A 90 -8.65 9.07 -22.04
N PRO A 91 -9.20 10.21 -22.48
CA PRO A 91 -9.13 10.61 -23.88
C PRO A 91 -7.67 10.89 -24.22
N LEU A 92 -7.17 10.30 -25.31
CA LEU A 92 -5.93 10.76 -25.94
C LEU A 92 -6.14 12.20 -26.41
N GLN A 93 -5.25 13.09 -25.97
CA GLN A 93 -5.17 14.47 -26.42
C GLN A 93 -3.81 14.68 -27.11
#